data_AF-A0A836TFZ6-F1
#
_entry.id   AF-A0A836TFZ6-F1
#
_cell.length_a   1.000
_cell.length_b   1.000
_cell.length_c   1.000
_cell.angle_alpha   90.00
_cell.angle_beta   90.00
_cell.angle_gamma   90.00
#
_symmetry.space_group_name_H-M   'P 1'
#
loop_
_entity.id
_entity.type
_entity.pdbx_description
1 polymer ?
#
loop_
_entity_poly.entity_id
_entity_poly.type
_entity_poly.pdbx_seq_one_letter_code
_entity_poly.pdbx_strand_id
1 'polypeptide(L)'
;MFNQVRTIILSVVFLLTIGSVSLILVEESSGSQAEGEKAFSLGKYKEAETIFRAVLEKEPGNFITLQAQANTKIKLKKYDEAEKLLDKILAMPLSTGRDILIYTEGESEPLEAELVDENVMAMDESEKSDDDFSQFLKEDHEGPVPHYRAFLKKSGKMKLFLKSRTRLQYSGIPAATREKVEALKAKVMKKSISARQVKPEEELVAIPGGCFQMGSQLGDPDEQPVHKVCLSPFKMTKYEVRQKFFQTVMGYNPSQYVGGDLPVESVSWEGARDYCRKLGLRLPTEAEWEYAARANIDFRYSGSDAVADVAW
;
A
#
# COMPACT_ATOMS: atom_id res chain seq x y z
N MET A 1 92.73 -5.34 -30.68
CA MET A 1 92.74 -6.35 -31.75
C MET A 1 91.32 -6.89 -31.86
N PHE A 2 90.71 -6.75 -33.03
CA PHE A 2 89.27 -6.92 -33.30
C PHE A 2 88.67 -8.23 -32.77
N ASN A 3 87.46 -8.18 -32.19
CA ASN A 3 86.56 -9.32 -32.19
C ASN A 3 85.07 -8.91 -32.14
N GLN A 4 84.43 -9.07 -33.30
CA GLN A 4 83.05 -9.52 -33.57
C GLN A 4 81.91 -9.05 -32.64
N VAL A 5 81.05 -8.18 -33.16
CA VAL A 5 79.69 -7.92 -32.64
C VAL A 5 78.69 -8.68 -33.49
N ARG A 6 77.92 -9.59 -32.88
CA ARG A 6 76.71 -10.21 -33.44
C ARG A 6 75.50 -9.80 -32.61
N THR A 7 74.52 -9.23 -33.28
CA THR A 7 73.22 -8.75 -32.81
C THR A 7 72.37 -9.91 -32.26
N ILE A 8 71.79 -9.75 -31.07
CA ILE A 8 70.79 -10.66 -30.49
C ILE A 8 69.42 -9.98 -30.56
N ILE A 9 68.44 -10.72 -31.10
CA ILE A 9 67.02 -10.34 -31.25
C ILE A 9 66.32 -10.60 -29.91
N LEU A 10 65.62 -9.60 -29.35
CA LEU A 10 64.79 -9.73 -28.17
C LEU A 10 63.31 -9.85 -28.59
N SER A 11 62.70 -11.01 -28.34
CA SER A 11 61.26 -11.24 -28.54
C SER A 11 60.49 -10.85 -27.28
N VAL A 12 59.58 -9.87 -27.39
CA VAL A 12 58.63 -9.49 -26.33
C VAL A 12 57.28 -10.16 -26.64
N VAL A 13 56.89 -11.10 -25.77
CA VAL A 13 55.56 -11.73 -25.79
C VAL A 13 54.64 -10.92 -24.90
N PHE A 14 53.63 -10.26 -25.47
CA PHE A 14 52.59 -9.54 -24.75
C PHE A 14 51.32 -10.41 -24.73
N LEU A 15 51.02 -11.02 -23.58
CA LEU A 15 49.79 -11.78 -23.34
C LEU A 15 48.66 -10.80 -22.99
N LEU A 16 47.78 -10.51 -23.94
CA LEU A 16 46.51 -9.82 -23.74
C LEU A 16 45.45 -10.83 -23.31
N THR A 17 45.10 -10.86 -22.02
CA THR A 17 43.92 -11.55 -21.53
C THR A 17 42.67 -10.71 -21.82
N ILE A 18 41.83 -11.20 -22.73
CA ILE A 18 40.52 -10.64 -23.05
C ILE A 18 39.58 -11.01 -21.90
N GLY A 19 39.35 -10.07 -20.98
CA GLY A 19 38.23 -10.15 -20.05
C GLY A 19 36.95 -9.74 -20.77
N SER A 20 36.10 -10.71 -21.11
CA SER A 20 34.76 -10.46 -21.60
C SER A 20 33.91 -9.87 -20.47
N VAL A 21 33.85 -8.54 -20.40
CA VAL A 21 32.80 -7.85 -19.65
C VAL A 21 31.53 -8.05 -20.45
N SER A 22 30.66 -8.96 -19.97
CA SER A 22 29.28 -9.04 -20.43
C SER A 22 28.60 -7.75 -20.02
N LEU A 23 28.63 -6.76 -20.91
CA LEU A 23 27.77 -5.59 -20.85
C LEU A 23 26.34 -6.11 -21.05
N ILE A 24 25.65 -6.39 -19.95
CA ILE A 24 24.20 -6.53 -19.99
C ILE A 24 23.70 -5.12 -20.33
N LEU A 25 23.44 -4.88 -21.62
CA LEU A 25 22.56 -3.81 -22.05
C LEU A 25 21.21 -4.10 -21.37
N VAL A 26 20.98 -3.41 -20.26
CA VAL A 26 19.61 -3.18 -19.79
C VAL A 26 18.99 -2.34 -20.89
N GLU A 27 18.23 -3.00 -21.77
CA GLU A 27 17.32 -2.30 -22.67
C GLU A 27 16.50 -1.34 -21.81
N GLU A 28 16.70 -0.04 -22.02
CA GLU A 28 15.79 1.01 -21.55
C GLU A 28 14.48 0.87 -22.35
N SER A 29 13.75 -0.21 -22.08
CA SER A 29 12.31 -0.23 -22.26
C SER A 29 11.78 0.79 -21.26
N SER A 30 11.58 2.03 -21.72
CA SER A 30 10.71 2.96 -21.02
C SER A 30 9.27 2.44 -21.18
N GLY A 31 8.96 1.34 -20.50
CA GLY A 31 7.76 0.56 -20.76
C GLY A 31 6.52 1.40 -20.49
N SER A 32 5.54 1.28 -21.38
CA SER A 32 4.26 1.95 -21.23
C SER A 32 3.39 1.29 -20.15
N GLN A 33 2.39 2.03 -19.63
CA GLN A 33 1.37 1.47 -18.74
C GLN A 33 0.74 0.18 -19.32
N ALA A 34 0.46 0.17 -20.63
CA ALA A 34 -0.12 -0.97 -21.34
C ALA A 34 0.82 -2.19 -21.39
N GLU A 35 2.13 -1.99 -21.55
CA GLU A 35 3.12 -3.08 -21.48
C GLU A 35 3.18 -3.70 -20.09
N GLY A 36 3.14 -2.87 -19.04
CA GLY A 36 3.10 -3.34 -17.65
C GLY A 36 1.85 -4.18 -17.37
N GLU A 37 0.68 -3.73 -17.84
CA GLU A 37 -0.58 -4.48 -17.72
C GLU A 37 -0.55 -5.79 -18.52
N LYS A 38 0.04 -5.78 -19.73
CA LYS A 38 0.26 -6.99 -20.53
C LYS A 38 1.15 -7.97 -19.78
N ALA A 39 2.30 -7.54 -19.25
CA ALA A 39 3.17 -8.40 -18.45
C ALA A 39 2.46 -8.96 -17.22
N PHE A 40 1.66 -8.15 -16.53
CA PHE A 40 0.86 -8.58 -15.37
C PHE A 40 -0.16 -9.66 -15.75
N SER A 41 -0.90 -9.47 -16.85
CA SER A 41 -1.90 -10.45 -17.33
C SER A 41 -1.27 -11.78 -17.77
N LEU A 42 -0.03 -11.73 -18.28
CA LEU A 42 0.78 -12.91 -18.63
C LEU A 42 1.42 -13.58 -17.39
N GLY A 43 1.15 -13.09 -16.17
CA GLY A 43 1.72 -13.63 -14.93
C GLY A 43 3.19 -13.27 -14.71
N LYS A 44 3.77 -12.40 -15.55
CA LYS A 44 5.17 -11.98 -15.47
C LYS A 44 5.34 -10.83 -14.49
N TYR A 45 5.05 -11.08 -13.21
CA TYR A 45 4.93 -10.03 -12.19
C TYR A 45 6.23 -9.24 -11.93
N LYS A 46 7.41 -9.86 -12.08
CA LYS A 46 8.69 -9.15 -11.91
C LYS A 46 8.97 -8.17 -13.06
N GLU A 47 8.57 -8.54 -14.27
CA GLU A 47 8.67 -7.69 -15.46
C GLU A 47 7.69 -6.50 -15.32
N ALA A 48 6.43 -6.80 -14.97
CA ALA A 48 5.42 -5.78 -14.68
C ALA A 48 5.87 -4.80 -13.57
N GLU A 49 6.47 -5.32 -12.49
CA GLU A 49 6.99 -4.51 -11.38
C GLU A 49 8.05 -3.50 -11.84
N THR A 50 8.90 -3.91 -12.78
CA THR A 50 9.98 -3.09 -13.34
C THR A 50 9.40 -2.00 -14.26
N ILE A 51 8.46 -2.38 -15.14
CA ILE A 51 7.79 -1.45 -16.06
C ILE A 51 7.01 -0.38 -15.29
N PHE A 52 6.15 -0.78 -14.35
CA PHE A 52 5.36 0.18 -13.56
C PHE A 52 6.24 1.10 -12.71
N ARG A 53 7.41 0.62 -12.23
CA ARG A 53 8.36 1.48 -11.53
C ARG A 53 8.91 2.57 -12.45
N ALA A 54 9.31 2.23 -13.68
CA ALA A 54 9.79 3.20 -14.67
C ALA A 54 8.71 4.23 -15.04
N VAL A 55 7.44 3.81 -15.13
CA VAL A 55 6.30 4.74 -15.33
C VAL A 55 6.17 5.70 -14.14
N LEU A 56 6.22 5.19 -12.91
CA LEU A 56 6.10 6.00 -11.68
C LEU A 56 7.29 6.95 -11.44
N GLU A 57 8.47 6.68 -12.00
CA GLU A 57 9.60 7.61 -11.98
C GLU A 57 9.29 8.88 -12.80
N LYS A 58 8.57 8.73 -13.91
CA LYS A 58 8.12 9.85 -14.75
C LYS A 58 6.86 10.51 -14.17
N GLU A 59 5.93 9.70 -13.68
CA GLU A 59 4.60 10.11 -13.22
C GLU A 59 4.30 9.64 -11.78
N PRO A 60 4.94 10.21 -10.74
CA PRO A 60 4.84 9.72 -9.37
C PRO A 60 3.42 9.82 -8.76
N GLY A 61 2.57 10.69 -9.32
CA GLY A 61 1.17 10.88 -8.91
C GLY A 61 0.17 10.06 -9.72
N ASN A 62 0.61 9.16 -10.61
CA ASN A 62 -0.30 8.32 -11.39
C ASN A 62 -0.91 7.22 -10.51
N PHE A 63 -2.10 7.49 -9.96
CA PHE A 63 -2.77 6.56 -9.04
C PHE A 63 -3.14 5.21 -9.69
N ILE A 64 -3.35 5.20 -11.02
CA ILE A 64 -3.64 3.98 -11.79
C ILE A 64 -2.40 3.08 -11.78
N THR A 65 -1.24 3.65 -12.11
CA THR A 65 0.05 2.93 -12.05
C THR A 65 0.42 2.55 -10.62
N LEU A 66 0.18 3.43 -9.63
CA LEU A 66 0.40 3.09 -8.21
C LEU A 66 -0.45 1.87 -7.80
N GLN A 67 -1.72 1.82 -8.21
CA GLN A 67 -2.61 0.70 -7.93
C GLN A 67 -2.18 -0.57 -8.65
N ALA A 68 -1.79 -0.48 -9.93
CA ALA A 68 -1.27 -1.59 -10.71
C ALA A 68 0.03 -2.16 -10.09
N GLN A 69 0.92 -1.27 -9.63
CA GLN A 69 2.14 -1.64 -8.92
C GLN A 69 1.81 -2.30 -7.57
N ALA A 70 0.87 -1.76 -6.80
CA ALA A 70 0.41 -2.39 -5.55
C ALA A 70 -0.13 -3.80 -5.80
N ASN A 71 -1.00 -3.97 -6.80
CA ASN A 71 -1.52 -5.29 -7.21
C ASN A 71 -0.41 -6.27 -7.60
N THR A 72 0.62 -5.79 -8.31
CA THR A 72 1.81 -6.57 -8.66
C THR A 72 2.58 -7.02 -7.43
N LYS A 73 2.82 -6.11 -6.46
CA LYS A 73 3.46 -6.44 -5.18
C LYS A 73 2.66 -7.47 -4.38
N ILE A 74 1.33 -7.40 -4.39
CA ILE A 74 0.44 -8.39 -3.75
C ILE A 74 0.65 -9.78 -4.36
N LYS A 75 0.73 -9.89 -5.69
CA LYS A 75 1.00 -11.16 -6.39
C LYS A 75 2.37 -11.72 -6.05
N LEU A 76 3.35 -10.85 -5.84
CA LEU A 76 4.70 -11.19 -5.39
C LEU A 76 4.79 -11.43 -3.86
N LYS A 77 3.68 -11.36 -3.11
CA LYS A 77 3.62 -11.47 -1.65
C LYS A 77 4.44 -10.40 -0.89
N LYS A 78 4.74 -9.28 -1.54
CA LYS A 78 5.42 -8.10 -0.96
C LYS A 78 4.37 -7.17 -0.33
N TYR A 79 3.70 -7.63 0.73
CA TYR A 79 2.52 -6.93 1.28
C TYR A 79 2.84 -5.55 1.87
N ASP A 80 3.95 -5.41 2.59
CA ASP A 80 4.34 -4.13 3.21
C ASP A 80 4.69 -3.06 2.15
N GLU A 81 5.25 -3.48 1.01
CA GLU A 81 5.48 -2.57 -0.12
C GLU A 81 4.19 -2.20 -0.84
N ALA A 82 3.25 -3.14 -0.96
CA ALA A 82 1.93 -2.88 -1.53
C ALA A 82 1.15 -1.87 -0.68
N GLU A 83 1.15 -2.04 0.65
CA GLU A 83 0.49 -1.12 1.59
C GLU A 83 0.99 0.32 1.42
N LYS A 84 2.31 0.53 1.38
CA LYS A 84 2.92 1.85 1.16
C LYS A 84 2.47 2.52 -0.14
N LEU A 85 2.24 1.75 -1.20
CA LEU A 85 1.74 2.28 -2.47
C LEU A 85 0.26 2.68 -2.35
N LEU A 86 -0.55 1.90 -1.64
CA LEU A 86 -1.95 2.25 -1.38
C LEU A 86 -2.07 3.49 -0.50
N ASP A 87 -1.19 3.66 0.49
CA ASP A 87 -1.13 4.88 1.32
C ASP A 87 -0.85 6.13 0.49
N LYS A 88 0.06 6.04 -0.49
CA LYS A 88 0.32 7.15 -1.42
C LYS A 88 -0.94 7.55 -2.19
N ILE A 89 -1.75 6.56 -2.62
CA ILE A 89 -3.01 6.82 -3.30
C ILE A 89 -4.00 7.48 -2.34
N LEU A 90 -4.18 6.96 -1.13
CA LEU A 90 -5.15 7.47 -0.15
C LEU A 90 -4.80 8.86 0.41
N ALA A 91 -3.53 9.25 0.32
CA ALA A 91 -3.07 10.60 0.65
C ALA A 91 -3.45 11.65 -0.42
N MET A 92 -3.88 11.23 -1.61
CA MET A 92 -4.34 12.14 -2.67
C MET A 92 -5.72 12.73 -2.31
N PRO A 93 -5.99 13.99 -2.69
CA PRO A 93 -7.29 14.61 -2.45
C PRO A 93 -8.39 13.93 -3.28
N LEU A 94 -9.65 14.08 -2.86
CA LEU A 94 -10.79 13.57 -3.60
C LEU A 94 -11.04 14.39 -4.87
N SER A 95 -11.40 13.72 -5.97
CA SER A 95 -11.82 14.34 -7.21
C SER A 95 -13.20 13.84 -7.65
N THR A 96 -13.91 14.66 -8.43
CA THR A 96 -15.22 14.29 -9.00
C THR A 96 -15.10 13.35 -10.20
N GLY A 97 -13.93 13.30 -10.84
CA GLY A 97 -13.61 12.46 -12.00
C GLY A 97 -12.10 12.21 -12.11
N ARG A 98 -11.62 11.82 -13.30
CA ARG A 98 -10.17 11.71 -13.58
C ARG A 98 -9.60 13.09 -13.89
N ASP A 99 -9.64 13.96 -12.91
CA ASP A 99 -9.15 15.33 -13.01
C ASP A 99 -7.63 15.33 -13.14
N ILE A 100 -7.14 15.97 -14.20
CA ILE A 100 -5.73 16.03 -14.56
C ILE A 100 -5.32 17.47 -14.90
N LEU A 101 -4.04 17.74 -14.67
CA LEU A 101 -3.30 18.87 -15.22
C LEU A 101 -2.46 18.35 -16.39
N ILE A 102 -2.64 18.99 -17.55
CA ILE A 102 -1.92 18.68 -18.78
C ILE A 102 -0.84 19.73 -18.98
N TYR A 103 0.41 19.29 -19.06
CA TYR A 103 1.55 20.12 -19.40
C TYR A 103 2.00 19.79 -20.83
N THR A 104 1.92 20.78 -21.72
CA THR A 104 2.38 20.69 -23.11
C THR A 104 3.68 21.46 -23.28
N GLU A 105 4.55 21.00 -24.18
CA GLU A 105 5.76 21.74 -24.53
C GLU A 105 5.42 23.12 -25.11
N GLY A 106 5.99 24.18 -24.52
CA GLY A 106 5.79 25.57 -24.98
C GLY A 106 4.70 26.36 -24.26
N GLU A 107 3.87 25.74 -23.42
CA GLU A 107 2.88 26.45 -22.59
C GLU A 107 3.38 26.59 -21.14
N SER A 108 3.24 27.79 -20.56
CA SER A 108 3.73 28.08 -19.20
C SER A 108 2.76 27.64 -18.09
N GLU A 109 1.47 27.52 -18.40
CA GLU A 109 0.42 27.12 -17.46
C GLU A 109 -0.16 25.76 -17.86
N PRO A 110 -0.44 24.86 -16.90
CA PRO A 110 -1.11 23.60 -17.21
C PRO A 110 -2.57 23.82 -17.60
N LEU A 111 -3.06 22.96 -18.49
CA LEU A 111 -4.47 22.91 -18.83
C LEU A 111 -5.21 22.00 -17.86
N GLU A 112 -6.26 22.52 -17.22
CA GLU A 112 -7.18 21.72 -16.42
C GLU A 112 -8.13 20.91 -17.31
N ALA A 113 -8.09 19.59 -17.14
CA ALA A 113 -8.90 18.68 -17.94
C ALA A 113 -9.41 17.49 -17.13
N GLU A 114 -10.37 16.77 -17.70
CA GLU A 114 -10.74 15.44 -17.27
C GLU A 114 -10.25 14.42 -18.31
N LEU A 115 -9.48 13.41 -17.86
CA LEU A 115 -8.98 12.35 -18.74
C LEU A 115 -10.13 11.44 -19.16
N VAL A 116 -10.33 11.30 -20.47
CA VAL A 116 -11.40 10.48 -21.04
C VAL A 116 -10.84 9.15 -21.58
N ASP A 117 -9.70 9.17 -22.25
CA ASP A 117 -9.07 7.96 -22.77
C ASP A 117 -7.55 8.11 -22.84
N GLU A 118 -6.86 7.02 -22.52
CA GLU A 118 -5.41 6.95 -22.42
C GLU A 118 -4.81 6.20 -23.61
N ASN A 119 -5.59 5.40 -24.34
CA ASN A 119 -5.09 4.47 -25.34
C ASN A 119 -5.55 4.83 -26.76
N VAL A 120 -5.72 6.12 -27.04
CA VAL A 120 -6.13 6.59 -28.37
C VAL A 120 -4.94 6.54 -29.30
N MET A 121 -5.11 5.89 -30.44
CA MET A 121 -4.13 5.88 -31.53
C MET A 121 -4.67 6.80 -32.64
N ALA A 122 -3.96 7.89 -32.94
CA ALA A 122 -4.37 8.87 -33.94
C ALA A 122 -3.16 9.37 -34.73
N MET A 123 -3.39 9.87 -35.95
CA MET A 123 -2.32 10.47 -36.75
C MET A 123 -1.81 11.74 -36.08
N ASP A 124 -0.50 11.99 -36.13
CA ASP A 124 0.05 13.25 -35.68
C ASP A 124 -0.27 14.35 -36.70
N GLU A 125 -1.13 15.28 -36.32
CA GLU A 125 -1.51 16.42 -37.17
C GLU A 125 -0.66 17.68 -36.90
N SER A 126 0.28 17.62 -35.94
CA SER A 126 1.10 18.77 -35.55
C SER A 126 2.20 19.13 -36.55
N GLU A 127 2.43 18.27 -37.55
CA GLU A 127 3.45 18.44 -38.59
C GLU A 127 2.89 18.66 -40.00
N LYS A 128 1.69 19.26 -40.12
CA LYS A 128 1.27 19.85 -41.40
C LYS A 128 1.94 21.21 -41.58
N SER A 129 3.23 21.22 -41.90
CA SER A 129 3.88 22.40 -42.48
C SER A 129 3.62 22.45 -43.99
N ASP A 130 3.12 23.58 -44.49
CA ASP A 130 2.85 23.83 -45.92
C ASP A 130 4.13 23.95 -46.79
N ASP A 131 5.30 23.65 -46.23
CA ASP A 131 6.59 23.91 -46.86
C ASP A 131 7.12 22.65 -47.56
N ASP A 132 7.34 22.74 -48.87
CA ASP A 132 7.73 21.66 -49.81
C ASP A 132 9.02 20.91 -49.38
N PHE A 133 9.81 21.52 -48.48
CA PHE A 133 11.06 20.98 -47.95
C PHE A 133 10.87 20.01 -46.76
N SER A 134 9.74 20.09 -46.06
CA SER A 134 9.42 19.23 -44.91
C SER A 134 9.16 17.77 -45.29
N GLN A 135 8.93 17.50 -46.59
CA GLN A 135 8.74 16.15 -47.12
C GLN A 135 10.01 15.27 -47.03
N PHE A 136 11.20 15.88 -46.90
CA PHE A 136 12.50 15.21 -46.92
C PHE A 136 13.16 15.06 -45.54
N LEU A 137 12.57 15.61 -44.47
CA LEU A 137 13.10 15.59 -43.10
C LEU A 137 12.29 14.70 -42.14
N LYS A 138 11.32 13.93 -42.65
CA LYS A 138 10.46 13.10 -41.82
C LYS A 138 11.28 12.05 -41.07
N GLU A 139 11.31 12.12 -39.75
CA GLU A 139 11.47 10.89 -38.96
C GLU A 139 10.15 10.13 -39.11
N ASP A 140 10.19 9.05 -39.88
CA ASP A 140 9.02 8.26 -40.26
C ASP A 140 8.27 7.72 -39.04
N HIS A 141 7.19 8.40 -38.66
CA HIS A 141 6.06 7.76 -38.03
C HIS A 141 4.94 7.60 -39.06
N GLU A 142 5.15 6.67 -40.02
CA GLU A 142 4.12 6.21 -40.94
C GLU A 142 3.06 5.37 -40.18
N GLY A 143 2.27 6.00 -39.32
CA GLY A 143 1.24 5.29 -38.58
C GLY A 143 0.60 6.10 -37.46
N PRO A 144 -0.52 5.61 -36.91
CA PRO A 144 -1.16 6.25 -35.78
C PRO A 144 -0.23 6.18 -34.55
N VAL A 145 -0.08 7.31 -33.86
CA VAL A 145 0.75 7.47 -32.66
C VAL A 145 -0.14 7.65 -31.41
N PRO A 146 0.37 7.32 -30.21
CA PRO A 146 -0.44 7.34 -29.01
C PRO A 146 -0.76 8.77 -28.53
N HIS A 147 -2.03 9.00 -28.21
CA HIS A 147 -2.58 10.25 -27.70
C HIS A 147 -3.38 10.02 -26.41
N TYR A 148 -3.42 11.03 -25.55
CA TYR A 148 -4.43 11.20 -24.53
C TYR A 148 -5.65 11.91 -25.13
N ARG A 149 -6.85 11.47 -24.78
CA ARG A 149 -8.09 12.19 -25.06
C ARG A 149 -8.60 12.78 -23.76
N ALA A 150 -8.71 14.10 -23.72
CA ALA A 150 -9.11 14.82 -22.53
C ALA A 150 -10.20 15.86 -22.84
N PHE A 151 -11.09 16.07 -21.87
CA PHE A 151 -12.10 17.11 -21.87
C PHE A 151 -11.55 18.33 -21.14
N LEU A 152 -11.34 19.44 -21.85
CA LEU A 152 -10.78 20.67 -21.26
C LEU A 152 -11.86 21.43 -20.48
N LYS A 153 -11.67 21.62 -19.17
CA LYS A 153 -12.69 22.21 -18.28
C LYS A 153 -13.03 23.65 -18.64
N LYS A 154 -12.02 24.45 -18.98
CA LYS A 154 -12.20 25.88 -19.34
C LYS A 154 -12.93 26.08 -20.67
N SER A 155 -12.61 25.27 -21.68
CA SER A 155 -13.15 25.45 -23.03
C SER A 155 -14.37 24.57 -23.35
N GLY A 156 -14.63 23.54 -22.53
CA GLY A 156 -15.70 22.56 -22.75
C GLY A 156 -15.49 21.69 -23.99
N LYS A 157 -14.25 21.58 -24.51
CA LYS A 157 -13.93 20.85 -25.74
C LYS A 157 -13.12 19.59 -25.46
N MET A 158 -13.41 18.55 -26.24
CA MET A 158 -12.56 17.37 -26.36
C MET A 158 -11.33 17.70 -27.19
N LYS A 159 -10.14 17.33 -26.71
CA LYS A 159 -8.88 17.48 -27.45
C LYS A 159 -8.00 16.25 -27.30
N LEU A 160 -7.25 15.94 -28.36
CA LEU A 160 -6.19 14.92 -28.33
C LEU A 160 -4.85 15.58 -28.01
N PHE A 161 -4.07 14.92 -27.17
CA PHE A 161 -2.75 15.36 -26.74
C PHE A 161 -1.74 14.25 -27.00
N LEU A 162 -0.75 14.51 -27.84
CA LEU A 162 0.28 13.54 -28.20
C LEU A 162 1.08 13.16 -26.96
N LYS A 163 1.18 11.85 -26.64
CA LYS A 163 1.81 11.40 -25.39
C LYS A 163 3.29 11.78 -25.29
N SER A 164 4.02 11.79 -26.41
CA SER A 164 5.45 12.11 -26.43
C SER A 164 5.77 13.55 -26.02
N ARG A 165 4.82 14.49 -26.21
CA ARG A 165 4.98 15.93 -25.90
C ARG A 165 4.08 16.40 -24.76
N THR A 166 3.47 15.47 -24.02
CA THR A 166 2.49 15.78 -22.98
C THR A 166 2.80 15.05 -21.69
N ARG A 167 2.92 15.80 -20.60
CA ARG A 167 3.00 15.26 -19.25
C ARG A 167 1.66 15.44 -18.53
N LEU A 168 1.16 14.38 -17.92
CA LEU A 168 -0.05 14.41 -17.11
C LEU A 168 0.28 14.43 -15.61
N GLN A 169 -0.55 15.11 -14.85
CA GLN A 169 -0.57 15.03 -13.39
C GLN A 169 -2.00 14.87 -12.91
N TYR A 170 -2.29 13.80 -12.16
CA TYR A 170 -3.59 13.63 -11.53
C TYR A 170 -3.74 14.62 -10.37
N SER A 171 -4.87 15.32 -10.37
CA SER A 171 -5.20 16.31 -9.33
C SER A 171 -5.82 15.67 -8.08
N GLY A 172 -6.27 14.42 -8.17
CA GLY A 172 -6.90 13.69 -7.08
C GLY A 172 -7.33 12.28 -7.47
N ILE A 173 -8.07 11.63 -6.58
CA ILE A 173 -8.64 10.29 -6.76
C ILE A 173 -10.16 10.32 -6.71
N PRO A 174 -10.86 9.64 -7.64
CA PRO A 174 -12.31 9.52 -7.57
C PRO A 174 -12.77 8.81 -6.29
N ALA A 175 -13.89 9.25 -5.70
CA ALA A 175 -14.42 8.66 -4.46
C ALA A 175 -14.64 7.13 -4.55
N ALA A 176 -15.21 6.65 -5.65
CA ALA A 176 -15.41 5.21 -5.90
C ALA A 176 -14.07 4.44 -6.02
N THR A 177 -13.02 5.09 -6.51
CA THR A 177 -11.68 4.50 -6.55
C THR A 177 -11.07 4.46 -5.14
N ARG A 178 -11.25 5.52 -4.35
CA ARG A 178 -10.78 5.59 -2.96
C ARG A 178 -11.34 4.45 -2.12
N GLU A 179 -12.65 4.23 -2.17
CA GLU A 179 -13.31 3.14 -1.45
C GLU A 179 -12.73 1.76 -1.82
N LYS A 180 -12.51 1.52 -3.12
CA LYS A 180 -11.87 0.28 -3.61
C LYS A 180 -10.42 0.14 -3.10
N VAL A 181 -9.68 1.25 -3.01
CA VAL A 181 -8.29 1.27 -2.50
C VAL A 181 -8.26 1.02 -0.99
N GLU A 182 -9.19 1.59 -0.22
CA GLU A 182 -9.34 1.33 1.22
C GLU A 182 -9.66 -0.15 1.49
N ALA A 183 -10.63 -0.71 0.76
CA ALA A 183 -10.97 -2.12 0.84
C ALA A 183 -9.80 -3.04 0.43
N LEU A 184 -9.04 -2.65 -0.60
CA LEU A 184 -7.83 -3.37 -1.00
C LEU A 184 -6.76 -3.29 0.09
N LYS A 185 -6.52 -2.12 0.68
CA LYS A 185 -5.56 -1.92 1.77
C LYS A 185 -5.88 -2.82 2.95
N ALA A 186 -7.14 -2.85 3.41
CA ALA A 186 -7.58 -3.75 4.47
C ALA A 186 -7.27 -5.22 4.16
N LYS A 187 -7.53 -5.68 2.93
CA LYS A 187 -7.19 -7.05 2.49
C LYS A 187 -5.68 -7.30 2.50
N VAL A 188 -4.87 -6.33 2.06
CA VAL A 188 -3.41 -6.43 2.06
C VAL A 188 -2.87 -6.52 3.47
N MET A 189 -3.34 -5.67 4.38
CA MET A 189 -2.92 -5.67 5.79
C MET A 189 -3.25 -7.00 6.46
N LYS A 190 -4.46 -7.55 6.26
CA LYS A 190 -4.83 -8.90 6.74
C LYS A 190 -3.90 -9.98 6.20
N LYS A 191 -3.48 -9.89 4.93
CA LYS A 191 -2.49 -10.82 4.35
C LYS A 191 -1.09 -10.63 4.93
N SER A 192 -0.65 -9.39 5.15
CA SER A 192 0.64 -9.09 5.80
C SER A 192 0.69 -9.70 7.21
N ILE A 193 -0.35 -9.47 8.01
CA ILE A 193 -0.50 -10.05 9.34
C ILE A 193 -0.43 -11.59 9.29
N SER A 194 -1.19 -12.21 8.39
CA SER A 194 -1.18 -13.67 8.21
C SER A 194 0.18 -14.21 7.79
N ALA A 195 0.93 -13.47 6.97
CA ALA A 195 2.23 -13.91 6.44
C ALA A 195 3.33 -13.89 7.51
N ARG A 196 3.22 -13.00 8.50
CA ARG A 196 4.19 -12.89 9.60
C ARG A 196 4.10 -14.04 10.61
N GLN A 197 2.96 -14.73 10.70
CA GLN A 197 2.71 -15.87 11.62
C GLN A 197 3.26 -15.62 13.04
N VAL A 198 2.95 -14.46 13.60
CA VAL A 198 3.52 -14.05 14.90
C VAL A 198 2.95 -14.95 15.99
N LYS A 199 3.83 -15.65 16.71
CA LYS A 199 3.43 -16.49 17.84
C LYS A 199 2.63 -15.65 18.84
N PRO A 200 1.47 -16.12 19.32
CA PRO A 200 0.70 -15.43 20.32
C PRO A 200 1.49 -15.37 21.63
N GLU A 201 1.83 -14.15 22.05
CA GLU A 201 2.52 -13.87 23.31
C GLU A 201 1.79 -12.72 23.99
N GLU A 202 0.77 -13.06 24.77
CA GLU A 202 -0.01 -12.11 25.54
C GLU A 202 0.54 -12.02 26.97
N GLU A 203 0.80 -10.81 27.42
CA GLU A 203 1.26 -10.53 28.79
C GLU A 203 0.09 -10.77 29.76
N LEU A 204 0.18 -11.83 30.55
CA LEU A 204 -0.77 -12.12 31.62
C LEU A 204 -0.30 -11.47 32.94
N VAL A 205 -1.17 -10.67 33.53
CA VAL A 205 -0.95 -10.03 34.84
C VAL A 205 -1.65 -10.84 35.92
N ALA A 206 -0.95 -11.09 37.03
CA ALA A 206 -1.54 -11.74 38.19
C ALA A 206 -2.41 -10.76 38.96
N ILE A 207 -3.66 -11.15 39.20
CA ILE A 207 -4.63 -10.38 39.97
C ILE A 207 -4.83 -11.11 41.30
N PRO A 208 -4.52 -10.48 42.45
CA PRO A 208 -4.69 -11.12 43.75
C PRO A 208 -6.16 -11.41 43.99
N GLY A 209 -6.45 -12.48 44.73
CA GLY A 209 -7.79 -12.77 45.19
C GLY A 209 -8.22 -11.77 46.26
N GLY A 210 -9.52 -11.54 46.36
CA GLY A 210 -10.08 -10.59 47.30
C GLY A 210 -11.60 -10.53 47.19
N CYS A 211 -12.21 -9.69 48.02
CA CYS A 211 -13.63 -9.39 47.94
C CYS A 211 -13.84 -7.92 47.59
N PHE A 212 -14.85 -7.63 46.78
CA PHE A 212 -15.24 -6.27 46.42
C PHE A 212 -16.76 -6.14 46.35
N GLN A 213 -17.23 -4.90 46.25
CA GLN A 213 -18.62 -4.58 46.01
C GLN A 213 -18.84 -4.45 44.50
N MET A 214 -19.57 -5.40 43.92
CA MET A 214 -19.89 -5.45 42.49
C MET A 214 -21.18 -4.68 42.22
N GLY A 215 -21.27 -3.99 41.08
CA GLY A 215 -22.43 -3.21 40.66
C GLY A 215 -22.37 -1.74 41.09
N SER A 216 -23.45 -1.00 40.83
CA SER A 216 -23.51 0.45 41.06
C SER A 216 -24.90 0.90 41.53
N GLN A 217 -24.95 1.72 42.59
CA GLN A 217 -26.21 2.34 43.05
C GLN A 217 -26.72 3.44 42.09
N LEU A 218 -25.83 3.97 41.24
CA LEU A 218 -26.14 5.01 40.26
C LEU A 218 -26.21 4.46 38.82
N GLY A 219 -26.01 3.15 38.65
CA GLY A 219 -26.06 2.47 37.36
C GLY A 219 -27.47 2.05 36.97
N ASP A 220 -27.57 1.41 35.80
CA ASP A 220 -28.83 0.89 35.27
C ASP A 220 -29.41 -0.24 36.16
N PRO A 221 -30.70 -0.61 36.00
CA PRO A 221 -31.34 -1.60 36.86
C PRO A 221 -30.65 -2.97 36.89
N ASP A 222 -29.94 -3.36 35.82
CA ASP A 222 -29.16 -4.59 35.72
C ASP A 222 -27.79 -4.51 36.41
N GLU A 223 -27.34 -3.31 36.81
CA GLU A 223 -26.15 -3.10 37.63
C GLU A 223 -26.44 -3.11 39.15
N GLN A 224 -27.71 -3.31 39.53
CA GLN A 224 -28.20 -3.27 40.91
C GLN A 224 -28.73 -4.65 41.38
N PRO A 225 -28.70 -4.95 42.70
CA PRO A 225 -28.11 -4.14 43.77
C PRO A 225 -26.59 -4.36 43.88
N VAL A 226 -25.93 -3.39 44.51
CA VAL A 226 -24.53 -3.56 44.93
C VAL A 226 -24.44 -4.72 45.93
N HIS A 227 -23.59 -5.70 45.65
CA HIS A 227 -23.43 -6.89 46.47
C HIS A 227 -21.97 -7.34 46.55
N LYS A 228 -21.64 -8.09 47.61
CA LYS A 228 -20.27 -8.54 47.86
C LYS A 228 -19.94 -9.78 47.04
N VAL A 229 -18.87 -9.73 46.27
CA VAL A 229 -18.31 -10.87 45.53
C VAL A 229 -16.88 -11.13 45.99
N CYS A 230 -16.52 -12.40 46.19
CA CYS A 230 -15.17 -12.82 46.56
C CYS A 230 -14.58 -13.73 45.47
N LEU A 231 -13.39 -13.38 44.99
CA LEU A 231 -12.70 -14.08 43.90
C LEU A 231 -11.41 -14.70 44.40
N SER A 232 -11.11 -15.90 43.88
CA SER A 232 -9.78 -16.49 44.02
C SER A 232 -8.77 -15.75 43.14
N PRO A 233 -7.46 -15.79 43.44
CA PRO A 233 -6.45 -15.20 42.56
C PRO A 233 -6.53 -15.79 41.14
N PHE A 234 -6.36 -14.94 40.14
CA PHE A 234 -6.40 -15.34 38.74
C PHE A 234 -5.40 -14.53 37.92
N LYS A 235 -5.32 -14.80 36.61
CA LYS A 235 -4.53 -14.01 35.67
C LYS A 235 -5.42 -13.50 34.55
N MET A 236 -5.16 -12.28 34.10
CA MET A 236 -5.85 -11.66 32.96
C MET A 236 -4.84 -11.04 32.01
N THR A 237 -5.16 -10.99 30.72
CA THR A 237 -4.32 -10.29 29.76
C THR A 237 -4.30 -8.80 30.08
N LYS A 238 -3.11 -8.20 30.05
CA LYS A 238 -2.93 -6.77 30.33
C LYS A 238 -3.64 -5.86 29.33
N TYR A 239 -3.72 -6.34 28.08
CA TYR A 239 -4.34 -5.65 26.97
C TYR A 239 -5.42 -6.54 26.37
N GLU A 240 -6.30 -5.93 25.58
CA GLU A 240 -7.21 -6.64 24.70
C GLU A 240 -6.44 -7.48 23.68
N VAL A 241 -7.06 -8.56 23.22
CA VAL A 241 -6.43 -9.49 22.28
C VAL A 241 -6.11 -8.78 20.97
N ARG A 242 -4.84 -8.83 20.55
CA ARG A 242 -4.40 -8.17 19.32
C ARG A 242 -4.77 -8.96 18.06
N GLN A 243 -5.10 -8.25 16.98
CA GLN A 243 -5.50 -8.86 15.70
C GLN A 243 -4.46 -9.85 15.15
N LYS A 244 -3.16 -9.54 15.28
CA LYS A 244 -2.09 -10.43 14.78
C LYS A 244 -2.08 -11.80 15.45
N PHE A 245 -2.41 -11.86 16.74
CA PHE A 245 -2.45 -13.09 17.50
C PHE A 245 -3.74 -13.86 17.25
N PHE A 246 -4.88 -13.15 17.28
CA PHE A 246 -6.16 -13.75 16.93
C PHE A 246 -6.11 -14.41 15.56
N GLN A 247 -5.61 -13.68 14.54
CA GLN A 247 -5.51 -14.21 13.19
C GLN A 247 -4.55 -15.39 13.07
N THR A 248 -3.44 -15.40 13.80
CA THR A 248 -2.51 -16.53 13.82
C THR A 248 -3.15 -17.80 14.40
N VAL A 249 -3.96 -17.66 15.46
CA VAL A 249 -4.61 -18.80 16.15
C VAL A 249 -5.88 -19.26 15.44
N MET A 250 -6.66 -18.33 14.91
CA MET A 250 -7.99 -18.59 14.34
C MET A 250 -7.97 -18.75 12.81
N GLY A 251 -6.93 -18.27 12.14
CA GLY A 251 -6.80 -18.35 10.68
C GLY A 251 -7.59 -17.29 9.90
N TYR A 252 -8.28 -16.38 10.59
CA TYR A 252 -9.03 -15.28 9.98
C TYR A 252 -8.98 -14.02 10.86
N ASN A 253 -9.27 -12.87 10.27
CA ASN A 253 -9.36 -11.59 10.99
C ASN A 253 -10.70 -10.90 10.64
N PRO A 254 -11.66 -10.86 11.58
CA PRO A 254 -12.98 -10.28 11.34
C PRO A 254 -13.00 -8.75 11.44
N SER A 255 -11.93 -8.11 11.90
CA SER A 255 -11.92 -6.68 12.19
C SER A 255 -12.15 -5.82 10.93
N GLN A 256 -13.00 -4.82 11.08
CA GLN A 256 -13.22 -3.70 10.18
C GLN A 256 -12.02 -2.75 10.19
N TYR A 257 -11.50 -2.40 11.37
CA TYR A 257 -10.34 -1.53 11.51
C TYR A 257 -9.06 -2.37 11.56
N VAL A 258 -8.43 -2.57 10.41
CA VAL A 258 -7.30 -3.50 10.31
C VAL A 258 -6.00 -2.88 10.80
N GLY A 259 -5.36 -3.53 11.78
CA GLY A 259 -4.03 -3.18 12.26
C GLY A 259 -3.50 -4.28 13.17
N GLY A 260 -2.28 -4.79 12.92
CA GLY A 260 -1.78 -5.98 13.61
C GLY A 260 -1.71 -5.85 15.14
N ASP A 261 -1.42 -4.64 15.63
CA ASP A 261 -1.34 -4.30 17.05
C ASP A 261 -2.63 -3.72 17.63
N LEU A 262 -3.66 -3.54 16.81
CA LEU A 262 -4.98 -3.11 17.29
C LEU A 262 -5.71 -4.29 17.97
N PRO A 263 -6.63 -4.00 18.89
CA PRO A 263 -7.57 -4.99 19.40
C PRO A 263 -8.35 -5.65 18.26
N VAL A 264 -8.61 -6.94 18.41
CA VAL A 264 -9.52 -7.65 17.51
C VAL A 264 -10.96 -7.30 17.86
N GLU A 265 -11.71 -6.84 16.86
CA GLU A 265 -13.15 -6.57 16.97
C GLU A 265 -13.95 -7.31 15.90
N SER A 266 -15.29 -7.22 15.97
CA SER A 266 -16.25 -7.97 15.15
C SER A 266 -16.17 -9.50 15.36
N VAL A 267 -15.77 -9.93 16.56
CA VAL A 267 -15.69 -11.35 16.95
C VAL A 267 -16.97 -11.74 17.67
N SER A 268 -17.56 -12.91 17.33
CA SER A 268 -18.66 -13.47 18.11
C SER A 268 -18.17 -13.99 19.46
N TRP A 269 -19.08 -14.15 20.42
CA TRP A 269 -18.74 -14.72 21.72
C TRP A 269 -18.10 -16.12 21.59
N GLU A 270 -18.61 -16.95 20.68
CA GLU A 270 -18.05 -18.28 20.39
C GLU A 270 -16.64 -18.17 19.82
N GLY A 271 -16.39 -17.22 18.93
CA GLY A 271 -15.07 -16.96 18.36
C GLY A 271 -14.05 -16.57 19.44
N ALA A 272 -14.45 -15.71 20.38
CA ALA A 272 -13.61 -15.30 21.51
C ALA A 272 -13.33 -16.49 22.46
N ARG A 273 -14.36 -17.27 22.81
CA ARG A 273 -14.23 -18.48 23.63
C ARG A 273 -13.29 -19.51 22.97
N ASP A 274 -13.45 -19.74 21.68
CA ASP A 274 -12.67 -20.75 20.96
C ASP A 274 -11.20 -20.32 20.77
N TYR A 275 -10.94 -19.01 20.59
CA TYR A 275 -9.59 -18.45 20.66
C TYR A 275 -8.92 -18.74 22.01
N CYS A 276 -9.60 -18.42 23.12
CA CYS A 276 -9.09 -18.71 24.46
C CYS A 276 -8.81 -20.20 24.64
N ARG A 277 -9.75 -21.08 24.26
CA ARG A 277 -9.61 -22.54 24.40
C ARG A 277 -8.39 -23.09 23.65
N LYS A 278 -8.11 -22.61 22.44
CA LYS A 278 -6.94 -23.02 21.65
C LYS A 278 -5.61 -22.69 22.32
N LEU A 279 -5.58 -21.67 23.19
CA LEU A 279 -4.40 -21.26 23.95
C LEU A 279 -4.37 -21.83 25.38
N GLY A 280 -5.35 -22.67 25.76
CA GLY A 280 -5.50 -23.12 27.14
C GLY A 280 -5.94 -22.03 28.11
N LEU A 281 -6.55 -20.96 27.60
CA LEU A 281 -7.11 -19.83 28.35
C LEU A 281 -8.65 -19.93 28.41
N ARG A 282 -9.27 -18.98 29.12
CA ARG A 282 -10.72 -18.80 29.15
C ARG A 282 -11.09 -17.32 29.11
N LEU A 283 -12.34 -17.02 28.78
CA LEU A 283 -12.91 -15.69 29.02
C LEU A 283 -13.02 -15.43 30.54
N PRO A 284 -12.85 -14.18 30.99
CA PRO A 284 -13.14 -13.82 32.36
C PRO A 284 -14.65 -13.95 32.64
N THR A 285 -15.00 -14.17 33.90
CA THR A 285 -16.38 -13.92 34.33
C THR A 285 -16.62 -12.41 34.40
N GLU A 286 -17.88 -11.98 34.39
CA GLU A 286 -18.23 -10.57 34.56
C GLU A 286 -17.66 -10.00 35.88
N ALA A 287 -17.78 -10.75 36.97
CA ALA A 287 -17.22 -10.37 38.26
C ALA A 287 -15.67 -10.24 38.24
N GLU A 288 -14.97 -11.13 37.54
CA GLU A 288 -13.51 -11.02 37.38
C GLU A 288 -13.12 -9.81 36.55
N TRP A 289 -13.90 -9.49 35.52
CA TRP A 289 -13.66 -8.32 34.68
C TRP A 289 -13.88 -7.03 35.46
N GLU A 290 -14.99 -6.89 36.19
CA GLU A 290 -15.25 -5.70 37.01
C GLU A 290 -14.24 -5.55 38.15
N TYR A 291 -13.87 -6.66 38.81
CA TYR A 291 -12.84 -6.64 39.86
C TYR A 291 -11.50 -6.13 39.33
N ALA A 292 -11.09 -6.59 38.14
CA ALA A 292 -9.88 -6.13 37.49
C ALA A 292 -9.96 -4.65 37.09
N ALA A 293 -11.09 -4.22 36.52
CA ALA A 293 -11.30 -2.84 36.07
C ALA A 293 -11.29 -1.83 37.22
N ARG A 294 -11.83 -2.19 38.39
CA ARG A 294 -11.83 -1.35 39.60
C ARG A 294 -10.47 -1.28 40.28
N ALA A 295 -9.62 -2.30 40.12
CA ALA A 295 -8.30 -2.38 40.76
C ALA A 295 -8.33 -2.13 42.29
N ASN A 296 -9.41 -2.57 42.96
CA ASN A 296 -9.67 -2.34 44.39
C ASN A 296 -9.74 -0.86 44.81
N ILE A 297 -10.11 0.02 43.87
CA ILE A 297 -10.39 1.43 44.08
C ILE A 297 -11.83 1.70 43.61
N ASP A 298 -12.56 2.55 44.34
CA ASP A 298 -13.96 2.88 44.03
C ASP A 298 -14.07 4.15 43.18
N PHE A 299 -13.31 4.21 42.10
CA PHE A 299 -13.48 5.27 41.10
C PHE A 299 -14.64 4.95 40.17
N ARG A 300 -15.31 6.00 39.69
CA ARG A 300 -16.37 5.88 38.68
C ARG A 300 -15.85 5.28 37.37
N TYR A 301 -14.61 5.57 37.00
CA TYR A 301 -13.95 5.01 35.82
C TYR A 301 -12.63 4.33 36.22
N SER A 302 -12.14 3.42 35.39
CA SER A 302 -10.85 2.77 35.64
C SER A 302 -9.72 3.81 35.60
N GLY A 303 -9.25 4.23 36.78
CA GLY A 303 -8.14 5.16 36.96
C GLY A 303 -8.49 6.59 37.43
N SER A 304 -9.75 7.03 37.34
CA SER A 304 -10.19 8.36 37.83
C SER A 304 -11.71 8.46 37.99
N ASP A 305 -12.18 9.41 38.80
CA ASP A 305 -13.58 9.83 38.85
C ASP A 305 -13.95 10.84 37.74
N ALA A 306 -12.95 11.48 37.14
CA ALA A 306 -13.14 12.46 36.09
C ALA A 306 -12.94 11.82 34.72
N VAL A 307 -13.98 11.88 33.87
CA VAL A 307 -13.93 11.34 32.51
C VAL A 307 -12.80 11.95 31.67
N ALA A 308 -12.47 13.23 31.91
CA ALA A 308 -11.42 13.94 31.19
C ALA A 308 -10.01 13.36 31.44
N ASP A 309 -9.79 12.62 32.54
CA ASP A 309 -8.49 12.05 32.86
C ASP A 309 -8.26 10.70 32.18
N VAL A 310 -9.33 10.03 31.74
CA VAL A 310 -9.29 8.62 31.31
C VAL A 310 -9.96 8.35 29.96
N ALA A 311 -10.75 9.29 29.44
CA ALA A 311 -11.31 9.21 28.09
C ALA A 311 -10.29 9.63 27.03
N TRP A 312 -10.41 9.02 25.84
CA TRP A 312 -9.59 9.30 24.66
C TRP A 312 -10.28 10.21 23.64
#